data_AF-A0A645FUB4-F1
#
_entry.id   AF-A0A645FUB4-F1
#
_cell.length_a   1.000
_cell.length_b   1.000
_cell.length_c   1.000
_cell.angle_alpha   90.00
_cell.angle_beta   90.00
_cell.angle_gamma   90.00
#
_symmetry.space_group_name_H-M   'P 1'
#
loop_
_entity.id
_entity.type
_entity.pdbx_description
1 polymer ?
#
loop_
_entity_poly.entity_id
_entity_poly.type
_entity_poly.pdbx_seq_one_letter_code
_entity_poly.pdbx_strand_id
1 'polypeptide(L)' 'MAFCVEPIHVVEGDCGYQLENEVIVTRDGSKKITGTKHDYTRLSVISS' A
#
# COMPACT_ATOMS: atom_id res chain seq x y z
N MET A 1 -14.04 -8.01 9.17
CA MET A 1 -14.11 -7.72 7.72
C MET A 1 -12.70 -7.54 7.20
N ALA A 2 -12.35 -8.07 6.04
CA ALA A 2 -11.00 -7.95 5.45
C ALA A 2 -11.06 -7.08 4.18
N PHE A 3 -10.00 -6.29 3.95
CA PHE A 3 -9.91 -5.34 2.85
C PHE A 3 -8.49 -5.24 2.31
N CYS A 4 -8.36 -4.98 1.02
CA CYS A 4 -7.14 -4.46 0.42
C CYS A 4 -7.15 -2.93 0.54
N VAL A 5 -6.08 -2.36 1.09
CA VAL A 5 -5.83 -0.92 1.11
C VAL A 5 -4.65 -0.66 0.19
N GLU A 6 -4.96 -0.07 -0.96
CA GLU A 6 -4.02 0.06 -2.06
C GLU A 6 -3.97 1.48 -2.66
N PRO A 7 -3.24 2.42 -2.04
CA PRO A 7 -3.04 3.73 -2.66
C PRO A 7 -2.15 3.57 -3.91
N ILE A 8 -2.62 4.16 -5.01
CA ILE A 8 -1.94 4.16 -6.30
C ILE A 8 -1.62 5.61 -6.69
N HIS A 9 -0.38 5.85 -7.12
CA HIS A 9 0.04 7.09 -7.75
C HIS A 9 0.50 6.81 -9.19
N VAL A 10 -0.07 7.51 -10.16
CA VAL A 10 0.24 7.32 -11.58
C VAL A 10 0.90 8.58 -12.13
N VAL A 11 2.05 8.41 -12.79
CA VAL A 11 2.73 9.44 -13.59
C VAL A 11 2.40 9.14 -15.05
N GLU A 12 1.53 9.97 -15.64
CA GLU A 12 1.03 9.74 -17.00
C GLU A 12 2.18 9.67 -18.03
N GLY A 13 2.19 8.58 -18.82
CA GLY A 13 3.18 8.35 -19.86
C GLY A 13 4.54 7.82 -19.38
N ASP A 14 4.71 7.57 -18.08
CA ASP A 14 5.97 7.09 -17.50
C ASP A 14 5.76 5.82 -16.66
N CYS A 15 5.28 5.96 -15.42
CA CYS A 15 5.21 4.85 -14.47
C CYS A 15 4.05 4.95 -13.46
N GLY A 16 3.85 3.89 -12.69
CA GLY A 16 2.87 3.83 -11.61
C GLY A 16 3.45 3.22 -10.34
N TYR A 17 3.00 3.71 -9.19
CA TYR A 17 3.40 3.28 -7.86
C TYR A 17 2.17 2.79 -7.13
N GLN A 18 2.20 1.53 -6.70
CA GLN A 18 1.14 0.95 -5.88
C GLN A 18 1.75 0.41 -4.60
N LEU A 19 1.15 0.77 -3.48
CA LEU A 19 1.33 0.04 -2.24
C LEU A 19 0.11 -0.83 -2.03
N GLU A 20 0.29 -2.05 -1.57
CA GLU A 20 -0.83 -2.93 -1.25
C GLU A 20 -0.63 -3.50 0.16
N ASN A 21 -1.64 -3.35 1.01
CA ASN A 21 -1.70 -4.03 2.28
C ASN A 21 -3.08 -4.65 2.48
N GLU A 22 -3.10 -5.88 2.95
CA GLU A 22 -4.33 -6.52 3.41
C GLU A 22 -4.53 -6.20 4.89
N VAL A 23 -5.72 -5.72 5.25
CA VAL A 23 -6.10 -5.37 6.61
C VAL A 23 -7.37 -6.08 7.03
N ILE A 24 -7.42 -6.54 8.27
CA ILE A 24 -8.62 -7.01 8.95
C ILE A 24 -9.09 -5.97 9.95
N VAL A 25 -10.37 -5.61 9.87
CA VAL A 25 -11.04 -4.77 10.89
C VAL A 25 -11.35 -5.63 12.10
N THR A 26 -10.86 -5.19 13.25
CA THR A 26 -11.07 -5.76 14.57
C THR A 26 -11.92 -4.82 15.42
N ARG A 27 -12.30 -5.27 16.62
CA ARG A 27 -13.08 -4.42 17.55
C ARG A 27 -12.35 -3.13 17.93
N ASP A 28 -11.02 -3.19 18.01
CA ASP A 28 -10.16 -2.10 18.51
C ASP A 28 -9.51 -1.30 17.37
N GLY A 29 -9.93 -1.53 16.12
CA GLY A 29 -9.40 -0.82 14.95
C GLY A 29 -9.12 -1.76 13.78
N SER A 30 -7.89 -1.72 13.25
CA SER A 30 -7.47 -2.59 12.15
C SER A 30 -6.12 -3.23 12.43
N LYS A 31 -5.92 -4.43 11.89
CA LYS A 31 -4.66 -5.15 11.93
C LYS A 31 -4.23 -5.51 10.52
N LYS A 32 -2.97 -5.27 10.21
CA LYS A 32 -2.37 -5.67 8.94
C LYS A 32 -2.10 -7.18 8.92
N ILE A 33 -2.47 -7.84 7.83
CA ILE A 33 -2.32 -9.29 7.62
C ILE A 33 -1.13 -9.56 6.70
N THR A 34 -1.03 -8.82 5.59
CA THR A 34 0.02 -8.98 4.57
C THR A 34 0.55 -7.61 4.10
N GLY A 35 1.62 -7.62 3.31
CA GLY A 35 2.30 -6.43 2.79
C GLY A 35 3.62 -6.12 3.52
N THR A 36 4.61 -5.62 2.79
CA THR A 36 5.91 -5.23 3.36
C THR A 36 5.73 -4.03 4.30
N LYS A 37 6.52 -3.92 5.37
CA LYS A 37 6.63 -2.65 6.12
C LYS A 37 7.36 -1.65 5.23
N HIS A 38 6.63 -0.97 4.36
CA HIS A 38 7.14 0.21 3.68
C HIS A 38 7.00 1.40 4.63
N ASP A 39 8.11 2.08 4.89
CA ASP A 39 8.04 3.42 5.43
C ASP A 39 7.36 4.28 4.35
N TYR A 40 6.12 4.71 4.62
CA TYR A 40 5.34 5.52 3.69
C TYR A 40 6.02 6.87 3.37
N THR A 41 7.05 7.26 4.13
CA THR A 41 7.88 8.44 3.84
C THR A 41 8.98 8.19 2.80
N ARG A 42 9.25 6.92 2.45
CA ARG A 42 10.31 6.50 1.52
C ARG A 42 9.79 5.47 0.52
N LEU A 43 8.79 5.86 -0.26
CA LEU A 43 8.33 5.07 -1.41
C LEU A 43 9.53 4.78 -2.33
N SER A 44 9.70 3.51 -2.71
CA SER A 44 10.74 3.09 -3.65
C SER A 44 10.46 3.72 -5.01
N VAL A 45 11.39 4.55 -5.50
CA VAL A 45 11.38 5.00 -6.90
C VAL A 45 11.79 3.81 -7.76
N ILE A 46 10.91 3.32 -8.62
CA ILE A 46 11.27 2.33 -9.64
C ILE A 46 11.84 3.14 -10.81
N SER A 47 13.17 3.25 -10.88
CA SER A 47 13.83 3.90 -12.02
C SER A 47 13.94 2.91 -13.18
N SER A 48 13.63 3.39 -14.39
CA SER A 48 13.86 2.69 -15.66
C SER A 48 15.34 2.52 -15.99
#